data_AF-A0A2P7TV46-F1
#
_entry.id   AF-A0A2P7TV46-F1
#
_cell.length_a   1.000
_cell.length_b   1.000
_cell.length_c   1.000
_cell.angle_alpha   90.00
_cell.angle_beta   90.00
_cell.angle_gamma   90.00
#
_symmetry.space_group_name_H-M   'P 1'
#
loop_
_entity.id
_entity.type
_entity.pdbx_description
1 polymer ?
#
loop_
_entity_poly.entity_id
_entity_poly.type
_entity_poly.pdbx_seq_one_letter_code
_entity_poly.pdbx_strand_id
1 'polypeptide(L)'
;MIANSNKTRLTLYCTTCCKQKQPDEPPMPAIRRYLSGRIRRIYQKSRTDRVKFRILSGKFGLLAPYHKIPFYDHALLPEEVSQISEIVQTQLARLQVTKVVFFAKNPQKYADWEPYYHSLYLPCIALGIDFTFAEITHEGLLLPA
;
A
#
# COMPACT_ATOMS: atom_id res chain seq x y z
N MET A 1 31.35 9.22 20.17
CA MET A 1 30.03 8.79 20.66
C MET A 1 29.27 8.18 19.50
N ILE A 2 29.25 6.85 19.38
CA ILE A 2 28.52 6.17 18.31
C ILE A 2 27.16 5.79 18.90
N ALA A 3 26.12 6.53 18.53
CA ALA A 3 24.75 6.14 18.86
C ALA A 3 24.42 4.89 18.03
N ASN A 4 24.69 3.71 18.60
CA ASN A 4 24.16 2.45 18.10
C ASN A 4 22.64 2.45 18.31
N SER A 5 21.93 3.11 17.40
CA SER A 5 20.48 3.13 17.40
C SER A 5 20.01 1.80 16.83
N ASN A 6 19.86 0.80 17.69
CA ASN A 6 19.04 -0.39 17.44
C ASN A 6 17.56 0.06 17.33
N LYS A 7 17.25 0.84 16.28
CA LYS A 7 15.88 1.22 15.95
C LYS A 7 15.23 -0.06 15.44
N THR A 8 14.31 -0.62 16.20
CA THR A 8 13.55 -1.81 15.78
C THR A 8 12.99 -1.56 14.39
N ARG A 9 13.32 -2.44 13.44
CA ARG A 9 12.99 -2.25 12.03
C ARG A 9 11.48 -2.49 11.82
N LEU A 10 10.69 -1.43 11.95
CA LEU A 10 9.24 -1.49 11.78
C LEU A 10 8.91 -1.56 10.28
N THR A 11 8.57 -2.77 9.84
CA THR A 11 8.22 -3.06 8.44
C THR A 11 6.72 -2.91 8.21
N LEU A 12 6.35 -2.37 7.04
CA LEU A 12 4.99 -2.30 6.53
C LEU A 12 4.89 -3.03 5.19
N TYR A 13 3.92 -3.92 5.07
CA TYR A 13 3.52 -4.49 3.80
C TYR A 13 2.40 -3.66 3.18
N CYS A 14 2.52 -3.39 1.89
CA CYS A 14 1.56 -2.57 1.17
C CYS A 14 1.24 -3.19 -0.20
N THR A 15 -0.02 -3.10 -0.63
CA THR A 15 -0.41 -3.36 -2.01
C THR A 15 -1.49 -2.37 -2.42
N THR A 16 -1.72 -2.21 -3.72
CA THR A 16 -2.73 -1.30 -4.25
C THR A 16 -4.15 -1.80 -4.00
N CYS A 17 -5.11 -0.88 -3.94
CA CYS A 17 -6.53 -1.19 -4.03
C CYS A 17 -6.90 -1.81 -5.38
N CYS A 18 -8.19 -1.99 -5.66
CA CYS A 18 -8.65 -2.50 -6.94
C CYS A 18 -9.92 -1.80 -7.45
N LYS A 19 -10.14 -1.91 -8.76
CA LYS A 19 -11.34 -1.39 -9.44
C LYS A 19 -12.62 -2.04 -8.90
N GLN A 20 -12.67 -3.37 -8.87
CA GLN A 20 -13.81 -4.15 -8.40
C GLN A 20 -14.02 -3.97 -6.90
N LYS A 21 -15.22 -3.54 -6.51
CA LYS A 21 -15.59 -3.28 -5.12
C LYS A 21 -16.96 -3.87 -4.82
N GLN A 22 -17.17 -4.31 -3.58
CA GLN A 22 -18.48 -4.73 -3.09
C GLN A 22 -19.44 -3.53 -3.14
N PRO A 23 -20.61 -3.61 -3.79
CA PRO A 23 -21.51 -2.47 -3.97
C PRO A 23 -22.39 -2.17 -2.74
N ASP A 24 -22.51 -3.08 -1.76
CA ASP A 24 -23.43 -2.91 -0.62
C ASP A 24 -23.21 -1.61 0.18
N GLU A 25 -24.29 -0.94 0.56
CA GLU A 25 -24.28 0.31 1.32
C GLU A 25 -24.50 0.06 2.82
N PRO A 26 -23.42 -0.13 3.58
CA PRO A 26 -22.85 0.91 4.44
C PRO A 26 -21.31 0.91 4.37
N PRO A 27 -20.59 1.85 5.04
CA PRO A 27 -19.14 1.76 5.17
C PRO A 27 -18.70 0.41 5.73
N MET A 28 -17.79 -0.28 5.04
CA MET A 28 -17.34 -1.63 5.40
C MET A 28 -15.80 -1.70 5.39
N PRO A 29 -15.20 -2.65 6.12
CA PRO A 29 -13.76 -2.87 6.11
C PRO A 29 -13.15 -2.82 4.71
N ALA A 30 -12.06 -2.09 4.52
CA ALA A 30 -11.37 -2.00 3.24
C ALA A 30 -11.04 -3.38 2.63
N ILE A 31 -10.63 -4.35 3.47
CA ILE A 31 -10.36 -5.74 3.06
C ILE A 31 -11.59 -6.49 2.55
N ARG A 32 -12.80 -6.04 2.92
CA ARG A 32 -14.08 -6.55 2.41
C ARG A 32 -14.57 -5.75 1.20
N ARG A 33 -14.36 -4.42 1.20
CA ARG A 33 -14.77 -3.54 0.10
C ARG A 33 -14.05 -3.90 -1.19
N TYR A 34 -12.73 -4.14 -1.15
CA TYR A 34 -11.93 -4.44 -2.34
C TYR A 34 -11.97 -5.94 -2.69
N LEU A 35 -12.44 -6.29 -3.88
CA LEU A 35 -12.70 -7.68 -4.30
C LEU A 35 -11.50 -8.41 -4.94
N SER A 36 -10.27 -7.98 -4.65
CA SER A 36 -9.08 -8.57 -5.26
C SER A 36 -8.46 -9.69 -4.42
N GLY A 37 -8.23 -10.86 -5.04
CA GLY A 37 -7.50 -11.98 -4.45
C GLY A 37 -6.09 -11.60 -3.98
N ARG A 38 -5.41 -10.72 -4.72
CA ARG A 38 -4.11 -10.12 -4.35
C ARG A 38 -4.13 -9.54 -2.94
N ILE A 39 -5.11 -8.68 -2.63
CA ILE A 39 -5.16 -7.98 -1.35
C ILE A 39 -5.30 -9.00 -0.20
N ARG A 40 -6.15 -10.02 -0.36
CA ARG A 40 -6.31 -11.08 0.63
C ARG A 40 -5.03 -11.89 0.82
N ARG A 41 -4.34 -12.23 -0.28
CA ARG A 41 -3.09 -12.99 -0.25
C ARG A 41 -1.97 -12.22 0.45
N ILE A 42 -1.75 -10.95 0.10
CA ILE A 42 -0.72 -10.13 0.76
C ILE A 42 -1.09 -9.86 2.22
N TYR A 43 -2.37 -9.69 2.53
CA TYR A 43 -2.82 -9.63 3.92
C TYR A 43 -2.49 -10.91 4.68
N GLN A 44 -2.81 -12.09 4.15
CA GLN A 44 -2.46 -13.38 4.77
C GLN A 44 -0.95 -13.50 4.98
N LYS A 45 -0.14 -13.16 3.97
CA LYS A 45 1.32 -13.13 4.09
C LYS A 45 1.77 -12.21 5.25
N SER A 46 1.23 -11.00 5.34
CA SER A 46 1.56 -10.09 6.44
C SER A 46 1.23 -10.67 7.83
N ARG A 47 0.17 -11.46 7.94
CA ARG A 47 -0.21 -12.13 9.19
C ARG A 47 0.77 -13.23 9.55
N THR A 48 1.16 -14.06 8.59
CA THR A 48 2.19 -15.09 8.75
C THR A 48 3.52 -14.49 9.20
N ASP A 49 3.92 -13.40 8.54
CA ASP A 49 5.20 -12.73 8.81
C ASP A 49 5.16 -11.81 10.05
N ARG A 50 3.97 -11.66 10.68
CA ARG A 50 3.71 -10.73 11.79
C ARG A 50 4.07 -9.26 11.48
N VAL A 51 3.83 -8.84 10.23
CA VAL A 51 4.11 -7.49 9.71
C VAL A 51 2.81 -6.69 9.59
N LYS A 52 2.85 -5.37 9.84
CA LYS A 52 1.69 -4.49 9.61
C LYS A 52 1.35 -4.46 8.12
N PHE A 53 0.07 -4.39 7.79
CA PHE A 53 -0.41 -4.32 6.40
C PHE A 53 -1.28 -3.09 6.14
N ARG A 54 -1.12 -2.48 4.96
CA ARG A 54 -1.94 -1.38 4.46
C ARG A 54 -2.35 -1.62 3.01
N ILE A 55 -3.51 -1.09 2.64
CA ILE A 55 -4.00 -1.05 1.27
C ILE A 55 -3.83 0.39 0.79
N LEU A 56 -3.07 0.59 -0.29
CA LEU A 56 -2.90 1.89 -0.92
C LEU A 56 -4.12 2.19 -1.80
N SER A 57 -4.99 3.06 -1.29
CA SER A 57 -6.14 3.60 -1.98
C SER A 57 -5.77 4.87 -2.75
N GLY A 58 -6.17 4.94 -4.01
CA GLY A 58 -6.08 6.16 -4.81
C GLY A 58 -6.90 7.34 -4.29
N LYS A 59 -7.79 7.12 -3.30
CA LYS A 59 -8.64 8.17 -2.70
C LYS A 59 -8.25 8.51 -1.25
N PHE A 60 -7.81 7.51 -0.48
CA PHE A 60 -7.64 7.63 0.97
C PHE A 60 -6.18 7.44 1.44
N GLY A 61 -5.25 7.14 0.54
CA GLY A 61 -3.89 6.74 0.90
C GLY A 61 -3.85 5.35 1.55
N LEU A 62 -3.09 5.20 2.63
CA LEU A 62 -2.84 3.94 3.33
C LEU A 62 -3.97 3.56 4.31
N LEU A 63 -4.82 2.64 3.88
CA LEU A 63 -5.91 2.10 4.70
C LEU A 63 -5.47 0.88 5.50
N ALA A 64 -5.83 0.83 6.78
CA ALA A 64 -5.81 -0.42 7.54
C ALA A 64 -6.88 -1.39 7.00
N PRO A 65 -6.68 -2.72 7.07
CA PRO A 65 -7.62 -3.70 6.49
C PRO A 65 -9.06 -3.56 7.01
N TYR A 66 -9.18 -3.21 8.29
CA TYR A 66 -10.46 -3.06 8.98
C TYR A 66 -10.99 -1.63 9.04
N HIS A 67 -10.29 -0.67 8.42
CA HIS A 67 -10.81 0.70 8.29
C HIS A 67 -12.07 0.66 7.41
N LYS A 68 -13.18 1.18 7.92
CA LYS A 68 -14.46 1.19 7.19
C LYS A 68 -14.44 2.28 6.13
N ILE A 69 -14.72 1.93 4.87
CA ILE A 69 -14.77 2.87 3.75
C ILE A 69 -16.13 2.80 3.02
N PRO A 70 -16.66 3.94 2.55
CA PRO A 70 -17.82 3.95 1.68
C PRO A 70 -17.48 3.31 0.32
N PHE A 71 -18.52 3.02 -0.46
CA PHE A 71 -18.32 2.71 -1.88
C PHE A 71 -17.79 3.96 -2.61
N TYR A 72 -16.94 3.75 -3.61
CA TYR A 72 -16.49 4.79 -4.52
C TYR A 72 -15.96 4.17 -5.81
N ASP A 73 -16.09 4.87 -6.93
CA ASP A 73 -15.45 4.50 -8.18
C ASP A 73 -14.43 5.56 -8.60
N HIS A 74 -13.17 5.28 -8.31
CA HIS A 74 -12.07 6.21 -8.54
C HIS A 74 -10.77 5.41 -8.71
N ALA A 75 -10.09 5.66 -9.82
CA ALA A 75 -8.73 5.20 -10.08
C ALA A 75 -7.80 6.42 -9.90
N LEU A 76 -6.63 6.20 -9.31
CA LEU A 76 -5.64 7.25 -9.11
C LEU A 76 -5.09 7.72 -10.47
N LEU A 77 -5.24 9.01 -10.77
CA LEU A 77 -4.70 9.63 -11.97
C LEU A 77 -3.32 10.25 -11.72
N PRO A 78 -2.47 10.43 -12.75
CA PRO A 78 -1.16 11.06 -12.61
C PRO A 78 -1.18 12.43 -11.92
N GLU A 79 -2.16 13.27 -12.25
CA GLU A 79 -2.33 14.61 -11.68
C GLU A 79 -2.68 14.61 -10.18
N GLU A 80 -3.19 13.50 -9.65
CA GLU A 80 -3.56 13.34 -8.25
C GLU A 80 -2.43 12.77 -7.39
N VAL A 81 -1.32 12.35 -8.01
CA VAL A 81 -0.18 11.73 -7.33
C VAL A 81 0.38 12.64 -6.23
N SER A 82 0.51 13.95 -6.49
CA SER A 82 1.04 14.89 -5.48
C SER A 82 0.16 14.91 -4.23
N GLN A 83 -1.15 15.03 -4.42
CA GLN A 83 -2.12 15.08 -3.32
C GLN A 83 -2.11 13.78 -2.50
N ILE A 84 -2.15 12.62 -3.16
CA ILE A 84 -2.11 11.33 -2.46
C ILE A 84 -0.75 11.11 -1.78
N SER A 85 0.34 11.54 -2.40
CA SER A 85 1.69 11.47 -1.82
C SER A 85 1.77 12.23 -0.50
N GLU A 86 1.23 13.45 -0.40
CA GLU A 86 1.20 14.22 0.85
C GLU A 86 0.40 13.51 1.97
N ILE A 87 -0.74 12.91 1.62
CA ILE A 87 -1.56 12.12 2.54
C ILE A 87 -0.76 10.91 3.03
N VAL A 88 -0.15 10.17 2.11
CA VAL A 88 0.65 8.97 2.41
C VAL A 88 1.86 9.32 3.26
N GLN A 89 2.55 10.43 3.00
CA GLN A 89 3.67 10.93 3.80
C GLN A 89 3.24 11.20 5.24
N THR A 90 2.13 11.91 5.44
CA THR A 90 1.59 12.16 6.77
C THR A 90 1.24 10.86 7.50
N GLN A 91 0.65 9.89 6.79
CA GLN A 91 0.30 8.58 7.35
C GLN A 91 1.54 7.76 7.71
N LEU A 92 2.57 7.71 6.86
CA LEU A 92 3.82 6.99 7.11
C LEU A 92 4.56 7.57 8.32
N ALA A 93 4.64 8.90 8.44
CA ALA A 93 5.26 9.57 9.58
C ALA A 93 4.57 9.18 10.90
N ARG A 94 3.23 9.14 10.92
CA ARG A 94 2.44 8.70 12.08
C ARG A 94 2.62 7.21 12.41
N LEU A 95 2.83 6.38 11.39
CA LEU A 95 3.05 4.94 11.57
C LEU A 95 4.46 4.60 12.10
N GLN A 96 5.40 5.55 11.99
CA GLN A 96 6.80 5.41 12.42
C GLN A 96 7.49 4.18 11.84
N VAL A 97 7.14 3.80 10.61
CA VAL A 97 7.74 2.67 9.91
C VAL A 97 9.12 3.06 9.38
N THR A 98 10.04 2.09 9.36
CA THR A 98 11.39 2.29 8.84
C THR A 98 11.61 1.55 7.52
N LYS A 99 10.67 0.67 7.14
CA LYS A 99 10.69 -0.08 5.89
C LYS A 99 9.28 -0.28 5.33
N VAL A 100 9.13 -0.13 4.02
CA VAL A 100 7.94 -0.49 3.25
C VAL A 100 8.32 -1.54 2.22
N VAL A 101 7.55 -2.64 2.18
CA VAL A 101 7.59 -3.61 1.08
C VAL A 101 6.31 -3.47 0.28
N PHE A 102 6.45 -3.00 -0.96
CA PHE A 102 5.34 -2.77 -1.87
C PHE A 102 5.18 -3.95 -2.83
N PHE A 103 4.08 -4.68 -2.65
CA PHE A 103 3.68 -5.80 -3.50
C PHE A 103 2.79 -5.27 -4.60
N ALA A 104 3.35 -5.16 -5.81
CA ALA A 104 2.65 -4.59 -6.94
C ALA A 104 3.06 -5.22 -8.28
N LYS A 105 2.24 -4.98 -9.30
CA LYS A 105 2.63 -5.27 -10.67
C LYS A 105 3.76 -4.31 -11.08
N ASN A 106 4.61 -4.78 -12.00
CA ASN A 106 5.69 -4.00 -12.57
C ASN A 106 5.17 -2.75 -13.30
N PRO A 107 5.48 -1.53 -12.85
CA PRO A 107 4.94 -0.31 -13.46
C PRO A 107 5.44 -0.08 -14.89
N GLN A 108 6.60 -0.62 -15.27
CA GLN A 108 7.11 -0.56 -16.64
C GLN A 108 6.29 -1.46 -17.61
N LYS A 109 5.68 -2.54 -17.10
CA LYS A 109 4.79 -3.41 -17.88
C LYS A 109 3.31 -2.98 -17.79
N TYR A 110 2.94 -2.28 -16.71
CA TYR A 110 1.57 -1.90 -16.39
C TYR A 110 1.55 -0.41 -16.00
N ALA A 111 1.51 0.47 -17.00
CA ALA A 111 1.58 1.92 -16.80
C ALA A 111 0.47 2.48 -15.89
N ASP A 112 -0.70 1.82 -15.84
CA ASP A 112 -1.80 2.16 -14.94
C ASP A 112 -1.45 2.01 -13.44
N TRP A 113 -0.32 1.38 -13.12
CA TRP A 113 0.19 1.24 -11.74
C TRP A 113 1.23 2.28 -11.36
N GLU A 114 1.77 3.03 -12.32
CA GLU A 114 2.77 4.06 -12.09
C GLU A 114 2.31 5.12 -11.08
N PRO A 115 1.06 5.66 -11.14
CA PRO A 115 0.59 6.62 -10.14
C PRO A 115 0.64 6.08 -8.72
N TYR A 116 0.29 4.79 -8.54
CA TYR A 116 0.35 4.13 -7.24
C TYR A 116 1.78 3.95 -6.75
N TYR A 117 2.70 3.57 -7.65
CA TYR A 117 4.11 3.47 -7.33
C TYR A 117 4.65 4.81 -6.82
N HIS A 118 4.46 5.90 -7.58
CA HIS A 118 4.96 7.22 -7.20
C HIS A 118 4.32 7.75 -5.92
N SER A 119 3.00 7.57 -5.73
CA SER A 119 2.29 8.02 -4.53
C SER A 119 2.77 7.38 -3.22
N LEU A 120 3.48 6.24 -3.29
CA LEU A 120 4.08 5.58 -2.13
C LEU A 120 5.60 5.73 -2.06
N TYR A 121 6.27 5.69 -3.22
CA TYR A 121 7.72 5.80 -3.31
C TYR A 121 8.22 7.18 -2.89
N LEU A 122 7.61 8.26 -3.39
CA LEU A 122 8.05 9.63 -3.10
C LEU A 122 8.00 9.95 -1.60
N PRO A 123 6.93 9.62 -0.85
CA PRO A 123 6.90 9.76 0.60
C PRO A 123 7.95 8.94 1.34
N CYS A 124 8.25 7.73 0.88
CA CYS A 124 9.26 6.89 1.52
C CYS A 124 10.65 7.54 1.40
N ILE A 125 11.00 8.06 0.22
CA ILE A 125 12.25 8.78 0.01
C ILE A 125 12.31 10.03 0.89
N ALA A 126 11.25 10.85 0.90
CA ALA A 126 11.20 12.07 1.70
C ALA A 126 11.37 11.84 3.21
N LEU A 127 10.97 10.67 3.71
CA LEU A 127 11.05 10.30 5.12
C LEU A 127 12.26 9.41 5.46
N GLY A 128 13.11 9.06 4.48
CA GLY A 128 14.23 8.14 4.68
C GLY A 128 13.81 6.71 5.04
N ILE A 129 12.65 6.26 4.54
CA ILE A 129 12.11 4.92 4.74
C ILE A 129 12.68 3.98 3.67
N ASP A 130 13.22 2.82 4.08
CA ASP A 130 13.67 1.78 3.15
C ASP A 130 12.48 1.27 2.32
N PHE A 131 12.54 1.42 1.00
CA PHE A 131 11.49 0.99 0.08
C PHE A 131 11.96 -0.22 -0.73
N THR A 132 11.21 -1.31 -0.64
CA THR A 132 11.44 -2.53 -1.43
C THR A 132 10.25 -2.80 -2.32
N PHE A 133 10.49 -2.90 -3.63
CA PHE A 133 9.49 -3.37 -4.58
C PHE A 133 9.52 -4.90 -4.68
N ALA A 134 8.37 -5.54 -4.59
CA ALA A 134 8.20 -6.98 -4.76
C ALA A 134 7.18 -7.23 -5.89
N GLU A 135 7.67 -7.65 -7.06
CA GLU A 135 6.81 -7.92 -8.21
C GLU A 135 5.88 -9.10 -7.92
N ILE A 136 4.61 -8.94 -8.26
CA ILE A 136 3.59 -9.97 -8.09
C ILE A 136 2.74 -10.14 -9.35
N THR A 137 2.18 -11.35 -9.51
CA THR A 137 1.12 -11.61 -10.49
C THR A 137 -0.17 -10.85 -10.16
N HIS A 138 -1.15 -10.88 -11.06
CA HIS A 138 -2.48 -10.30 -10.80
C HIS A 138 -3.12 -10.84 -9.52
N GLU A 139 -2.89 -12.13 -9.23
CA GLU A 139 -3.40 -12.86 -8.05
C GLU A 139 -2.52 -12.70 -6.80
N GLY A 140 -1.46 -11.91 -6.87
CA GLY A 140 -0.57 -11.64 -5.74
C GLY A 140 0.48 -12.70 -5.45
N LEU A 141 0.78 -13.59 -6.41
CA LEU A 141 1.90 -14.53 -6.28
C LEU A 141 3.20 -13.78 -6.52
N LEU A 142 4.18 -13.96 -5.65
CA LEU A 142 5.53 -13.41 -5.84
C LEU A 142 6.15 -14.03 -7.10
N LEU A 143 6.71 -13.18 -7.94
CA LEU A 143 7.54 -13.63 -9.04
C LEU A 143 8.97 -13.88 -8.53
N PRO A 144 9.68 -14.89 -9.07
CA PRO A 144 11.10 -15.07 -8.78
C PRO A 144 11.87 -13.80 -9.18
N ALA A 145 12.86 -13.46 -8.36
CA ALA A 145 13.75 -12.33 -8.59
C ALA A 145 14.65 -12.55 -9.81
#